data_AF-A0A3D4YRX9-F1
#
_entry.id   AF-A0A3D4YRX9-F1
#
_cell.length_a   1.000
_cell.length_b   1.000
_cell.length_c   1.000
_cell.angle_alpha   90.00
_cell.angle_beta   90.00
_cell.angle_gamma   90.00
#
_symmetry.space_group_name_H-M   'P 1'
#
loop_
_entity.id
_entity.type
_entity.pdbx_description
1 polymer ?
#
loop_
_entity_poly.entity_id
_entity_poly.type
_entity_poly.pdbx_seq_one_letter_code
_entity_poly.pdbx_strand_id
1 'polypeptide(L)'
;MLRAVPHSARHDLILTLKSTGLRESIRLVGQRIDAFAHLRKLMGQPIHTLTQGKENTVLGFDGPTVLVATAKAPWGEPVEVADVQAALDRLSAGEEVEVTVESLGHRSAFVGAMLAQVPGAVVSKTRPRKVRIA
;
A
#
# COMPACT_ATOMS: atom_id res chain seq x y z
N MET A 1 -59.81 -5.06 42.05
CA MET A 1 -59.00 -4.47 43.14
C MET A 1 -57.52 -4.61 42.76
N LEU A 2 -56.76 -3.51 42.89
CA LEU A 2 -55.31 -3.27 42.62
C LEU A 2 -54.84 -3.33 41.13
N ARG A 3 -54.52 -2.18 40.49
CA ARG A 3 -53.25 -1.38 40.50
C ARG A 3 -52.06 -2.16 39.89
N ALA A 4 -51.10 -1.64 39.13
CA ALA A 4 -50.88 -0.44 38.31
C ALA A 4 -49.42 -0.55 37.81
N VAL A 5 -49.21 -0.49 36.48
CA VAL A 5 -48.05 0.04 35.67
C VAL A 5 -46.58 -0.37 35.96
N PRO A 6 -45.64 -0.18 34.98
CA PRO A 6 -44.54 -1.11 34.67
C PRO A 6 -43.15 -0.53 35.05
N HIS A 7 -42.09 -1.34 35.03
CA HIS A 7 -40.73 -0.77 35.12
C HIS A 7 -39.63 -1.68 34.57
N SER A 8 -38.89 -1.10 33.62
CA SER A 8 -37.49 -1.36 33.26
C SER A 8 -37.15 -2.66 32.52
N ALA A 9 -36.87 -2.61 31.21
CA ALA A 9 -35.66 -2.03 30.61
C ALA A 9 -34.39 -2.75 31.06
N ARG A 10 -33.79 -3.52 30.15
CA ARG A 10 -32.34 -3.65 29.96
C ARG A 10 -32.05 -4.43 28.67
N HIS A 11 -31.53 -3.67 27.69
CA HIS A 11 -30.68 -4.03 26.53
C HIS A 11 -31.16 -5.21 25.67
N ASP A 12 -31.60 -5.01 24.43
CA ASP A 12 -30.67 -4.61 23.36
C ASP A 12 -31.38 -3.76 22.30
N LEU A 13 -31.03 -2.47 22.31
CA LEU A 13 -31.22 -1.52 21.23
C LEU A 13 -30.10 -1.85 20.22
N ILE A 14 -30.34 -2.15 18.95
CA ILE A 14 -30.17 -1.17 17.88
C ILE A 14 -30.57 -1.80 16.53
N LEU A 15 -31.71 -1.31 16.03
CA LEU A 15 -31.93 -0.75 14.70
C LEU A 15 -31.66 -1.62 13.46
N THR A 16 -32.78 -2.14 12.95
CA THR A 16 -33.17 -2.02 11.53
C THR A 16 -32.71 -0.66 10.97
N LEU A 17 -31.64 -0.68 10.18
CA LEU A 17 -31.26 0.44 9.31
C LEU A 17 -31.25 -0.07 7.87
N LYS A 18 -32.25 0.38 7.11
CA LYS A 18 -32.23 0.40 5.65
C LYS A 18 -31.04 1.24 5.21
N SER A 19 -29.91 0.61 4.90
CA SER A 19 -28.67 1.30 4.52
C SER A 19 -28.41 1.23 3.02
N THR A 20 -29.35 1.77 2.23
CA THR A 20 -29.17 2.06 0.80
C THR A 20 -28.11 3.16 0.56
N GLY A 21 -27.52 3.75 1.61
CA GLY A 21 -26.44 4.74 1.53
C GLY A 21 -25.03 4.25 1.90
N LEU A 22 -24.82 3.00 2.35
CA LEU A 22 -23.49 2.56 2.83
C LEU A 22 -22.55 2.11 1.70
N ARG A 23 -23.07 1.84 0.50
CA ARG A 23 -22.25 1.41 -0.64
C ARG A 23 -21.42 2.54 -1.24
N GLU A 24 -21.76 3.78 -0.95
CA GLU A 24 -21.05 4.96 -1.49
C GLU A 24 -20.10 5.58 -0.46
N SER A 25 -20.40 5.50 0.84
CA SER A 25 -19.53 6.04 1.90
C SER A 25 -18.27 5.20 2.18
N ILE A 26 -18.24 3.92 1.80
CA ILE A 26 -17.04 3.07 1.92
C ILE A 26 -16.02 3.36 0.80
N ARG A 27 -16.37 4.12 -0.24
CA ARG A 27 -15.43 4.50 -1.31
C ARG A 27 -14.40 5.57 -0.91
N LEU A 28 -14.50 6.15 0.29
CA LEU A 28 -13.76 7.37 0.65
C LEU A 28 -12.66 7.20 1.71
N VAL A 29 -12.29 5.95 2.06
CA VAL A 29 -11.04 5.69 2.79
C VAL A 29 -10.14 4.91 1.81
N GLY A 30 -8.98 5.50 1.49
CA GLY A 30 -8.11 5.11 0.37
C GLY A 30 -8.04 3.61 0.13
N GLN A 31 -8.22 3.21 -1.14
CA GLN A 31 -8.01 1.83 -1.58
C GLN A 31 -6.63 1.38 -1.11
N ARG A 32 -6.55 0.60 -0.02
CA ARG A 32 -5.30 0.03 0.45
C ARG A 32 -4.72 -0.81 -0.68
N ILE A 33 -3.56 -0.44 -1.17
CA ILE A 33 -2.93 -1.13 -2.30
C ILE A 33 -2.33 -2.43 -1.77
N ASP A 34 -2.80 -3.55 -2.32
CA ASP A 34 -2.22 -4.87 -2.03
C ASP A 34 -0.88 -5.03 -2.75
N ALA A 35 0.18 -5.28 -1.98
CA ALA A 35 1.54 -5.39 -2.47
C ALA A 35 1.71 -6.52 -3.48
N PHE A 36 1.13 -7.70 -3.22
CA PHE A 36 1.22 -8.85 -4.13
C PHE A 36 0.56 -8.54 -5.47
N ALA A 37 -0.66 -8.01 -5.46
CA ALA A 37 -1.39 -7.64 -6.65
C ALA A 37 -0.67 -6.55 -7.45
N HIS A 38 -0.05 -5.58 -6.78
CA HIS A 38 0.71 -4.54 -7.44
C HIS A 38 2.01 -5.07 -8.06
N LEU A 39 2.82 -5.80 -7.30
CA LEU A 39 4.07 -6.41 -7.78
C LEU A 39 3.82 -7.40 -8.93
N ARG A 40 2.72 -8.16 -8.88
CA ARG A 40 2.35 -9.09 -9.94
C ARG A 40 2.06 -8.38 -11.27
N LYS A 41 1.54 -7.16 -11.26
CA LYS A 41 1.34 -6.35 -12.48
C LYS A 41 2.67 -5.90 -13.09
N LEU A 42 3.71 -5.74 -12.28
CA LEU A 42 5.05 -5.33 -12.69
C LEU A 42 5.95 -6.51 -13.09
N MET A 43 5.45 -7.74 -13.02
CA MET A 43 6.24 -8.93 -13.34
C MET A 43 6.72 -8.90 -14.80
N GLY A 44 8.03 -9.09 -14.98
CA GLY A 44 8.69 -9.03 -16.28
C GLY A 44 8.82 -7.63 -16.88
N GLN A 45 8.34 -6.59 -16.20
CA GLN A 45 8.42 -5.21 -16.69
C GLN A 45 9.60 -4.48 -16.04
N PRO A 46 10.45 -3.80 -16.84
CA PRO A 46 11.53 -2.99 -16.30
C PRO A 46 10.99 -1.72 -15.64
N ILE A 47 11.38 -1.48 -14.39
CA ILE A 47 11.13 -0.23 -13.67
C ILE A 47 12.46 0.44 -13.31
N HIS A 48 12.48 1.77 -13.30
CA HIS A 48 13.72 2.53 -13.14
C HIS A 48 13.79 3.21 -11.78
N THR A 49 14.92 3.07 -11.09
CA THR A 49 15.18 3.73 -9.80
C THR A 49 15.13 5.25 -9.94
N LEU A 50 14.46 5.93 -9.00
CA LEU A 50 14.20 7.37 -9.09
C LEU A 50 15.45 8.27 -8.99
N THR A 51 16.52 7.75 -8.37
CA THR A 51 17.75 8.52 -8.11
C THR A 51 18.81 8.30 -9.18
N GLN A 52 19.05 7.04 -9.57
CA GLN A 52 20.15 6.66 -10.48
C GLN A 52 19.65 6.21 -11.86
N GLY A 53 18.35 6.03 -12.07
CA GLY A 53 17.80 5.54 -13.33
C GLY A 53 18.18 4.09 -13.64
N LYS A 54 18.66 3.32 -12.66
CA LYS A 54 18.98 1.90 -12.84
C LYS A 54 17.71 1.08 -12.99
N GLU A 55 17.73 0.13 -13.91
CA GLU A 55 16.66 -0.84 -14.13
C GLU A 55 16.60 -1.87 -13.00
N ASN A 56 15.38 -2.17 -12.57
CA ASN A 56 15.02 -3.33 -11.78
C ASN A 56 13.84 -4.04 -12.44
N THR A 57 13.79 -5.36 -12.36
CA THR A 57 12.70 -6.16 -12.94
C THR A 57 12.20 -7.19 -11.94
N VAL A 58 10.90 -7.25 -11.71
CA VAL A 58 10.29 -8.30 -10.87
C VAL A 58 10.27 -9.61 -11.65
N LEU A 59 11.00 -10.63 -11.17
CA LEU A 59 11.11 -11.93 -11.84
C LEU A 59 10.00 -12.90 -11.43
N GLY A 60 9.60 -12.87 -10.16
CA GLY A 60 8.69 -13.87 -9.60
C GLY A 60 8.58 -13.74 -8.08
N PHE A 61 7.76 -14.61 -7.49
CA PHE A 61 7.60 -14.71 -6.03
C PHE A 61 8.19 -16.04 -5.55
N ASP A 62 8.82 -16.00 -4.39
CA ASP A 62 9.25 -17.16 -3.62
C ASP A 62 8.67 -17.04 -2.21
N GLY A 63 7.50 -17.66 -2.00
CA GLY A 63 6.73 -17.53 -0.77
C GLY A 63 6.37 -16.07 -0.44
N PRO A 64 6.80 -15.53 0.72
CA PRO A 64 6.53 -14.15 1.14
C PRO A 64 7.49 -13.13 0.51
N THR A 65 8.40 -13.58 -0.38
CA THR A 65 9.40 -12.73 -1.00
C THR A 65 9.14 -12.56 -2.50
N VAL A 66 9.59 -11.43 -3.04
CA VAL A 66 9.65 -11.18 -4.48
C VAL A 66 11.11 -11.14 -4.92
N LEU A 67 11.42 -11.82 -6.02
CA LEU A 67 12.75 -11.79 -6.63
C LEU A 67 12.85 -10.62 -7.60
N VAL A 68 13.84 -9.76 -7.38
CA VAL A 68 14.04 -8.54 -8.17
C VAL A 68 15.40 -8.60 -8.85
N ALA A 69 15.40 -8.70 -10.18
CA ALA A 69 16.62 -8.59 -10.97
C ALA A 69 17.13 -7.15 -10.99
N THR A 70 18.45 -7.01 -10.93
CA THR A 70 19.16 -5.75 -11.14
C THR A 70 20.34 -5.97 -12.08
N ALA A 71 20.93 -4.90 -12.62
CA ALA A 71 22.12 -5.01 -13.45
C ALA A 71 23.30 -5.76 -12.78
N LYS A 72 23.39 -5.71 -11.44
CA LYS A 72 24.44 -6.41 -10.67
C LYS A 72 24.02 -7.83 -10.26
N ALA A 73 22.72 -8.10 -10.20
CA ALA A 73 22.15 -9.37 -9.79
C ALA A 73 21.03 -9.77 -10.76
N PRO A 74 21.37 -10.26 -11.96
CA PRO A 74 20.39 -10.56 -13.01
C PRO A 74 19.48 -11.74 -12.64
N TRP A 75 19.93 -12.63 -11.75
CA TRP A 75 19.18 -13.78 -11.26
C TRP A 75 18.15 -13.43 -10.17
N GLY A 76 18.12 -12.17 -9.75
CA GLY A 76 17.22 -11.69 -8.73
C GLY A 76 17.84 -11.67 -7.34
N GLU A 77 17.43 -10.69 -6.55
CA GLU A 77 17.65 -10.65 -5.11
C GLU A 77 16.30 -10.62 -4.38
N PRO A 78 16.18 -11.30 -3.23
CA PRO A 78 14.94 -11.34 -2.49
C PRO A 78 14.61 -9.99 -1.86
N VAL A 79 13.32 -9.65 -1.90
CA VAL A 79 12.72 -8.52 -1.19
C VAL A 79 11.47 -9.02 -0.49
N GLU A 80 11.35 -8.75 0.81
CA GLU A 80 10.16 -9.14 1.58
C GLU A 80 8.94 -8.36 1.07
N VAL A 81 7.85 -9.06 0.75
CA VAL A 81 6.61 -8.39 0.32
C VAL A 81 6.00 -7.57 1.46
N ALA A 82 6.28 -7.94 2.71
CA ALA A 82 5.89 -7.17 3.89
C ALA A 82 6.50 -5.76 3.90
N ASP A 83 7.77 -5.60 3.50
CA ASP A 83 8.42 -4.28 3.42
C ASP A 83 7.77 -3.41 2.33
N VAL A 84 7.42 -4.03 1.20
CA VAL A 84 6.69 -3.38 0.10
C VAL A 84 5.30 -2.95 0.57
N GLN A 85 4.58 -3.82 1.29
CA GLN A 85 3.26 -3.51 1.84
C GLN A 85 3.33 -2.36 2.84
N ALA A 86 4.32 -2.35 3.73
CA ALA A 86 4.48 -1.27 4.70
C ALA A 86 4.70 0.09 4.01
N ALA A 87 5.48 0.12 2.93
CA ALA A 87 5.68 1.34 2.15
C ALA A 87 4.41 1.80 1.42
N LEU A 88 3.64 0.86 0.86
CA LEU A 88 2.35 1.14 0.21
C LEU A 88 1.29 1.61 1.19
N ASP A 89 1.29 1.08 2.42
CA ASP A 89 0.38 1.49 3.49
C ASP A 89 0.64 2.94 3.88
N ARG A 90 1.91 3.34 4.05
CA ARG A 90 2.29 4.74 4.28
C ARG A 90 1.84 5.65 3.15
N LEU A 91 2.11 5.25 1.90
CA LEU A 91 1.69 6.00 0.73
C LEU A 91 0.16 6.14 0.63
N SER A 92 -0.58 5.07 0.94
CA SER A 92 -2.06 5.04 0.93
C SER A 92 -2.67 5.85 2.07
N ALA A 93 -1.95 6.02 3.19
CA ALA A 93 -2.33 6.91 4.29
C ALA A 93 -2.14 8.40 3.94
N GLY A 94 -1.62 8.72 2.74
CA GLY A 94 -1.37 10.08 2.30
C GLY A 94 -0.01 10.63 2.75
N GLU A 95 0.87 9.78 3.27
CA GLU A 95 2.22 10.19 3.66
C GLU A 95 3.10 10.48 2.43
N GLU A 96 4.03 11.41 2.61
CA GLU A 96 5.12 11.62 1.67
C GLU A 96 6.28 10.67 2.04
N VAL A 97 6.44 9.61 1.25
CA VAL A 97 7.43 8.55 1.50
C VAL A 97 8.77 8.93 0.88
N GLU A 98 9.76 9.17 1.73
CA GLU A 98 11.13 9.45 1.30
C GLU A 98 11.85 8.18 0.83
N VAL A 99 12.53 8.26 -0.31
CA VAL A 99 13.26 7.16 -0.95
C VAL A 99 14.72 7.15 -0.50
N THR A 100 14.91 6.79 0.77
CA THR A 100 16.21 6.64 1.44
C THR A 100 16.29 5.31 2.18
N VAL A 101 17.51 4.87 2.48
CA VAL A 101 17.72 3.64 3.27
C VAL A 101 17.15 3.79 4.68
N GLU A 102 17.22 4.98 5.27
CA GLU A 102 16.66 5.24 6.60
C GLU A 102 15.12 5.11 6.62
N SER A 103 14.44 5.47 5.54
CA SER A 103 12.98 5.43 5.44
C SER A 103 12.42 4.09 4.92
N LEU A 104 13.13 3.42 3.99
CA LEU A 104 12.64 2.23 3.25
C LEU A 104 13.57 1.01 3.35
N GLY A 105 14.66 1.11 4.10
CA GLY A 105 15.62 0.02 4.27
C GLY A 105 16.52 -0.24 3.05
N HIS A 106 17.18 -1.40 3.06
CA HIS A 106 18.23 -1.80 2.12
C HIS A 106 17.80 -1.78 0.63
N ARG A 107 16.50 -1.96 0.35
CA ARG A 107 15.93 -1.99 -1.00
C ARG A 107 15.17 -0.72 -1.37
N SER A 108 15.43 0.39 -0.66
CA SER A 108 14.81 1.71 -0.88
C SER A 108 14.74 2.14 -2.34
N ALA A 109 15.78 1.89 -3.14
CA ALA A 109 15.80 2.24 -4.56
C ALA A 109 14.76 1.48 -5.39
N PHE A 110 14.58 0.17 -5.15
CA PHE A 110 13.54 -0.64 -5.80
C PHE A 110 12.16 -0.26 -5.29
N VAL A 111 11.98 -0.19 -3.96
CA VAL A 111 10.69 0.15 -3.35
C VAL A 111 10.22 1.52 -3.83
N GLY A 112 11.09 2.54 -3.88
CA GLY A 112 10.74 3.85 -4.41
C GLY A 112 10.36 3.83 -5.90
N ALA A 113 11.05 3.03 -6.73
CA ALA A 113 10.69 2.85 -8.13
C ALA A 113 9.29 2.25 -8.31
N MET A 114 8.97 1.26 -7.46
CA MET A 114 7.66 0.59 -7.43
C MET A 114 6.56 1.52 -6.95
N LEU A 115 6.77 2.28 -5.87
CA LEU A 115 5.81 3.28 -5.38
C LEU A 115 5.46 4.31 -6.47
N ALA A 116 6.43 4.68 -7.32
CA ALA A 116 6.18 5.59 -8.44
C ALA A 116 5.32 5.00 -9.56
N GLN A 117 5.08 3.69 -9.58
CA GLN A 117 4.15 3.02 -10.51
C GLN A 117 2.72 2.98 -9.99
N VAL A 118 2.48 3.42 -8.75
CA VAL A 118 1.12 3.51 -8.21
C VAL A 118 0.34 4.58 -8.97
N PRO A 119 -0.90 4.30 -9.42
CA PRO A 119 -1.75 5.32 -10.06
C PRO A 119 -1.96 6.51 -9.13
N GLY A 120 -1.69 7.72 -9.63
CA GLY A 120 -1.77 8.96 -8.83
C GLY A 120 -0.52 9.27 -8.01
N ALA A 121 0.52 8.44 -8.07
CA ALA A 121 1.80 8.76 -7.43
C ALA A 121 2.49 9.95 -8.11
N VAL A 122 2.99 10.87 -7.30
CA VAL A 122 3.79 12.02 -7.72
C VAL A 122 5.16 11.94 -7.06
N VAL A 123 6.20 12.09 -7.88
CA VAL A 123 7.60 12.06 -7.44
C VAL A 123 8.14 13.47 -7.31
N SER A 124 8.75 13.79 -6.15
CA SER A 124 9.42 15.07 -5.94
C SER A 124 10.60 15.28 -6.89
N LYS A 125 10.76 16.53 -7.35
CA LYS A 125 11.89 16.94 -8.20
C LYS A 125 13.20 17.13 -7.41
N THR A 126 13.13 17.29 -6.09
CA THR A 126 14.29 17.52 -5.21
C THR A 126 14.89 16.22 -4.68
N ARG A 127 16.11 16.32 -4.11
CA ARG A 127 16.77 15.22 -3.39
C ARG A 127 16.69 15.46 -1.88
N PRO A 128 16.48 14.42 -1.06
CA PRO A 128 16.15 13.05 -1.45
C PRO A 128 14.81 12.97 -2.19
N ARG A 129 14.67 12.00 -3.10
CA ARG A 129 13.43 11.78 -3.85
C ARG A 129 12.34 11.34 -2.89
N LYS A 130 11.12 11.80 -3.13
CA LYS A 130 9.95 11.46 -2.31
C LYS A 130 8.77 11.10 -3.20
N VAL A 131 7.90 10.22 -2.73
CA VAL A 131 6.69 9.76 -3.42
C VAL A 131 5.47 10.03 -2.55
N ARG A 132 4.42 10.61 -3.12
CA ARG A 132 3.12 10.83 -2.47
C ARG A 132 1.98 10.54 -3.44
N ILE A 133 0.76 10.32 -2.94
CA ILE A 133 -0.45 10.34 -3.78
C ILE A 133 -0.94 11.79 -3.94
N ALA A 134 -1.46 12.13 -5.12
CA ALA A 134 -2.06 13.44 -5.43
C ALA A 134 -3.58 13.40 -5.47
#